data_AF-A0A846DR20-F1
#
_entry.id   AF-A0A846DR20-F1
#
_cell.length_a   1.000
_cell.length_b   1.000
_cell.length_c   1.000
_cell.angle_alpha   90.00
_cell.angle_beta   90.00
_cell.angle_gamma   90.00
#
_symmetry.space_group_name_H-M   'P 1'
#
loop_
_entity.id
_entity.type
_entity.pdbx_description
1 polymer ?
#
loop_
_entity_poly.entity_id
_entity_poly.type
_entity_poly.pdbx_seq_one_letter_code
_entity_poly.pdbx_strand_id
1 'polypeptide(L)'
;IMLKPNGQLVLIDFGTAGEMTCTYLAKIKKGGSGDVTMIKSAGYTPPEQQKGKAVSQSDFYALGSIFVYLLTGKHLSDVYDAHNDQFNWRSHTSGISPLLMDFIDQLIARQPSQRPLDTQVILERLKTIERHEL
;
A
#
# COMPACT_ATOMS: atom_id res chain seq x y z
N ILE A 1 4.09 9.61 6.22
CA ILE A 1 3.95 10.72 5.24
C ILE A 1 3.77 12.03 6.00
N MET A 2 4.45 13.09 5.58
CA MET A 2 4.33 14.46 6.09
C MET A 2 3.63 15.33 5.05
N LEU A 3 2.64 16.14 5.48
CA LEU A 3 2.03 17.17 4.64
C LEU A 3 2.78 18.49 4.86
N LYS A 4 3.40 19.03 3.80
CA LYS A 4 4.04 20.34 3.85
C LYS A 4 2.98 21.46 3.78
N PRO A 5 3.28 22.68 4.27
CA PRO A 5 2.34 23.81 4.21
C PRO A 5 1.89 24.18 2.79
N ASN A 6 2.66 23.83 1.77
CA ASN A 6 2.31 24.02 0.36
C ASN A 6 1.38 22.92 -0.20
N GLY A 7 0.83 22.04 0.65
CA GLY A 7 -0.04 20.94 0.25
C GLY A 7 0.70 19.70 -0.28
N GLN A 8 2.03 19.73 -0.37
CA GLN A 8 2.80 18.60 -0.90
C GLN A 8 2.99 17.50 0.16
N LEU A 9 2.59 16.28 -0.19
CA LEU A 9 2.88 15.09 0.60
C LEU A 9 4.32 14.61 0.36
N VAL A 10 5.04 14.34 1.45
CA VAL A 10 6.42 13.84 1.42
C VAL A 10 6.48 12.54 2.20
N LEU A 11 7.06 11.50 1.60
CA LEU A 11 7.37 10.28 2.34
C LEU A 11 8.49 10.59 3.33
N ILE A 12 8.19 10.41 4.60
CA ILE A 12 9.15 10.47 5.68
C ILE A 12 9.15 9.08 6.32
N ASP A 13 10.31 8.68 6.80
CA ASP A 13 10.62 7.37 7.39
C ASP A 13 11.00 6.27 6.38
N PHE A 14 12.31 6.06 6.24
CA PHE A 14 12.93 4.87 5.65
C PHE A 14 13.49 3.93 6.74
N GLY A 15 13.19 4.17 8.02
CA GLY A 15 13.80 3.48 9.17
C GLY A 15 13.50 1.98 9.24
N THR A 16 12.52 1.51 8.48
CA THR A 16 12.19 0.08 8.31
C THR A 16 12.64 -0.50 6.96
N ALA A 17 13.35 0.27 6.13
CA ALA A 17 13.99 -0.24 4.90
C ALA A 17 15.21 -1.07 5.27
N GLY A 18 14.98 -2.26 5.84
CA GLY A 18 15.99 -3.29 6.01
C GLY A 18 15.90 -4.28 4.86
N GLU A 19 17.03 -4.67 4.29
CA GLU A 19 17.11 -5.98 3.60
C GLU A 19 16.45 -7.02 4.51
N MET A 20 15.49 -7.77 3.98
CA MET A 20 14.95 -8.96 4.65
C MET A 20 16.07 -10.00 4.77
N THR A 21 16.98 -9.78 5.70
CA THR A 21 18.03 -10.73 6.04
C THR A 21 17.38 -11.90 6.77
N CYS A 22 17.77 -13.13 6.41
CA CYS A 22 17.35 -14.37 7.08
C CYS A 22 17.50 -14.30 8.61
N THR A 23 18.34 -13.40 9.11
CA THR A 23 18.53 -13.08 10.53
C THR A 23 17.26 -12.56 11.22
N TYR A 24 16.41 -11.79 10.53
CA TYR A 24 15.11 -11.33 11.08
C TYR A 24 14.15 -12.51 11.27
N LEU A 25 14.10 -13.43 10.30
CA LEU A 25 13.32 -14.67 10.40
C LEU A 25 13.87 -15.65 11.46
N ALA A 26 15.19 -15.69 11.64
CA ALA A 26 15.83 -16.54 12.65
C ALA A 26 15.53 -16.08 14.10
N LYS A 27 15.39 -14.77 14.33
CA LYS A 27 14.96 -14.22 15.63
C LYS A 27 13.50 -14.56 15.97
N ILE A 28 12.64 -14.76 14.98
CA ILE A 28 11.23 -15.16 15.18
C ILE A 28 11.10 -16.63 15.64
N LYS A 29 12.04 -17.51 15.23
CA LYS A 29 11.99 -18.94 15.59
C LYS A 29 12.55 -19.28 16.97
N LYS A 30 13.46 -18.47 17.52
CA LYS A 30 13.96 -18.65 18.88
C LYS A 30 13.19 -17.69 19.78
N GLY A 31 12.13 -18.17 20.43
CA GLY A 31 11.27 -17.42 21.37
C GLY A 31 12.02 -16.86 22.58
N GLY A 32 13.00 -16.00 22.34
CA GLY A 32 13.73 -15.22 23.32
C GLY A 32 12.95 -13.93 23.56
N SER A 33 12.62 -13.73 24.81
CA SER A 33 11.86 -12.65 25.42
C SER A 33 12.52 -11.28 25.23
N GLY A 34 12.53 -10.80 23.98
CA GLY A 34 12.69 -9.40 23.66
C GLY A 34 11.55 -9.08 22.71
N ASP A 35 10.69 -8.14 23.10
CA ASP A 35 9.60 -7.62 22.26
C ASP A 35 10.14 -7.14 20.92
N VAL A 36 10.28 -8.07 19.97
CA VAL A 36 10.21 -7.72 18.55
C VAL A 36 8.73 -7.56 18.30
N THR A 37 8.21 -6.40 18.71
CA THR A 37 6.88 -5.93 18.36
C THR A 37 6.77 -6.11 16.86
N MET A 38 6.06 -7.16 16.43
CA MET A 38 5.83 -7.40 15.03
C MET A 38 4.87 -6.27 14.62
N ILE A 39 5.41 -5.13 14.20
CA ILE A 39 4.65 -3.96 13.77
C ILE A 39 3.95 -4.36 12.47
N LYS A 40 2.85 -5.08 12.60
CA LYS A 40 1.85 -5.26 11.55
C LYS A 40 1.00 -4.00 11.60
N SER A 41 1.27 -3.06 10.72
CA SER A 41 0.36 -1.93 10.49
C SER A 41 -0.90 -2.49 9.83
N ALA A 42 -1.93 -2.77 10.64
CA ALA A 42 -3.20 -3.29 10.19
C ALA A 42 -3.79 -2.35 9.11
N GLY A 43 -4.25 -2.93 8.00
CA GLY A 43 -4.75 -2.17 6.85
C GLY A 43 -3.69 -1.72 5.83
N TYR A 44 -2.39 -1.84 6.13
CA TYR A 44 -1.29 -1.50 5.20
C TYR A 44 -0.41 -2.70 4.83
N THR A 45 -0.50 -3.79 5.58
CA THR A 45 0.28 -5.01 5.34
C THR A 45 -0.43 -5.89 4.31
N PRO A 46 0.17 -6.14 3.13
CA PRO A 46 -0.47 -6.96 2.10
C PRO A 46 -0.50 -8.46 2.45
N PRO A 47 -1.40 -9.25 1.83
CA PRO A 47 -1.60 -10.66 2.18
C PRO A 47 -0.36 -11.54 2.06
N GLU A 48 0.51 -11.27 1.08
CA GLU A 48 1.77 -12.01 0.90
C GLU A 48 2.80 -11.72 1.99
N GLN A 49 2.85 -10.48 2.50
CA GLN A 49 3.75 -10.11 3.61
C GLN A 49 3.27 -10.71 4.94
N GLN A 50 1.96 -10.85 5.14
CA GLN A 50 1.41 -11.61 6.27
C GLN A 50 1.85 -13.09 6.27
N LYS A 51 2.14 -13.64 5.09
CA LYS A 51 2.65 -15.01 4.87
C LYS A 51 4.18 -15.07 4.85
N GLY A 52 4.89 -13.97 5.11
CA GLY A 52 6.36 -13.90 5.08
C GLY A 52 6.96 -13.92 3.66
N LYS A 53 6.18 -13.58 2.63
CA LYS A 53 6.59 -13.54 1.22
C LYS A 53 6.53 -12.12 0.66
N ALA A 54 7.14 -11.16 1.35
CA ALA A 54 7.17 -9.79 0.85
C ALA A 54 8.00 -9.69 -0.45
N VAL A 55 7.51 -8.87 -1.37
CA VAL A 55 8.10 -8.56 -2.68
C VAL A 55 8.09 -7.06 -2.89
N SER A 56 8.78 -6.52 -3.91
CA SER A 56 8.78 -5.07 -4.15
C SER A 56 7.36 -4.51 -4.34
N GLN A 57 6.45 -5.28 -4.96
CA GLN A 57 5.04 -4.87 -5.11
C GLN A 57 4.25 -4.83 -3.78
N SER A 58 4.79 -5.35 -2.68
CA SER A 58 4.17 -5.22 -1.35
C SER A 58 4.12 -3.75 -0.92
N ASP A 59 5.14 -2.96 -1.24
CA ASP A 59 5.17 -1.52 -0.96
C ASP A 59 4.10 -0.77 -1.77
N PHE A 60 3.79 -1.24 -2.98
CA PHE A 60 2.76 -0.63 -3.83
C PHE A 60 1.35 -0.80 -3.24
N TYR A 61 1.10 -1.92 -2.57
CA TYR A 61 -0.15 -2.11 -1.82
C TYR A 61 -0.26 -1.15 -0.65
N ALA A 62 0.82 -0.98 0.11
CA ALA A 62 0.85 -0.04 1.23
C ALA A 62 0.62 1.41 0.73
N LEU A 63 1.23 1.78 -0.41
CA LEU A 63 1.02 3.07 -1.06
C LEU A 63 -0.44 3.27 -1.50
N GLY A 64 -1.03 2.27 -2.17
CA GLY A 64 -2.44 2.32 -2.56
C GLY A 64 -3.38 2.44 -1.36
N SER A 65 -3.08 1.74 -0.25
CA SER A 65 -3.83 1.82 1.01
C SER A 65 -3.80 3.24 1.60
N ILE A 66 -2.66 3.93 1.48
CA ILE A 66 -2.54 5.33 1.88
C ILE A 66 -3.40 6.23 0.98
N PHE A 67 -3.41 6.03 -0.34
CA PHE A 67 -4.26 6.81 -1.23
C PHE A 67 -5.75 6.65 -0.90
N VAL A 68 -6.20 5.43 -0.64
CA VAL A 68 -7.58 5.19 -0.19
C VAL A 68 -7.88 5.97 1.10
N TYR A 69 -6.99 5.92 2.08
CA TYR A 69 -7.16 6.67 3.32
C TYR A 69 -7.20 8.19 3.09
N LEU A 70 -6.33 8.73 2.24
CA LEU A 70 -6.30 10.15 1.92
C LEU A 70 -7.57 10.63 1.20
N LEU A 71 -8.14 9.79 0.34
CA LEU A 71 -9.33 10.13 -0.45
C LEU A 71 -10.65 9.94 0.29
N THR A 72 -10.69 9.08 1.30
CA THR A 72 -11.94 8.64 1.96
C THR A 72 -11.96 8.86 3.47
N GLY A 73 -10.80 9.05 4.10
CA GLY A 73 -10.64 9.03 5.56
C GLY A 73 -10.89 7.65 6.19
N LYS A 74 -10.99 6.57 5.40
CA LYS A 74 -11.25 5.19 5.86
C LYS A 74 -10.01 4.32 5.68
N HIS A 75 -9.78 3.40 6.61
CA HIS A 75 -8.74 2.40 6.41
C HIS A 75 -9.20 1.36 5.38
N LEU A 76 -8.24 0.83 4.60
CA LEU A 76 -8.54 -0.15 3.57
C LEU A 76 -9.20 -1.43 4.12
N SER A 77 -8.89 -1.78 5.38
CA SER A 77 -9.53 -2.89 6.10
C SER A 77 -11.02 -2.67 6.37
N ASP A 78 -11.44 -1.41 6.55
CA ASP A 78 -12.81 -1.08 6.95
C ASP A 78 -13.78 -1.14 5.75
N VAL A 79 -13.23 -1.04 4.54
CA VAL A 79 -13.95 -1.06 3.27
C VAL A 79 -13.72 -2.38 2.51
N TYR A 80 -13.08 -3.35 3.13
CA TYR A 80 -12.83 -4.67 2.55
C TYR A 80 -14.03 -5.60 2.77
N ASP A 81 -14.58 -6.10 1.68
CA ASP A 81 -15.59 -7.15 1.66
C ASP A 81 -14.91 -8.51 1.50
N ALA A 82 -14.84 -9.24 2.62
CA ALA A 82 -14.23 -10.56 2.66
C ALA A 82 -15.03 -11.64 1.89
N HIS A 83 -16.33 -11.42 1.66
CA HIS A 83 -17.16 -12.38 0.92
C HIS A 83 -16.87 -12.33 -0.58
N ASN A 84 -16.69 -11.11 -1.11
CA ASN A 84 -16.45 -10.88 -2.53
C ASN A 84 -14.98 -10.64 -2.89
N ASP A 85 -14.10 -10.63 -1.89
CA ASP A 85 -12.67 -10.34 -1.98
C ASP A 85 -12.35 -8.98 -2.64
N GLN A 86 -13.15 -7.95 -2.32
CA GLN A 86 -13.14 -6.64 -2.97
C GLN A 86 -13.04 -5.47 -1.98
N PHE A 87 -12.52 -4.34 -2.45
CA PHE A 87 -12.43 -3.10 -1.66
C PHE A 87 -13.48 -2.10 -2.16
N ASN A 88 -14.51 -1.82 -1.35
CA ASN A 88 -15.64 -0.97 -1.70
C ASN A 88 -15.40 0.52 -1.41
N TRP A 89 -14.16 0.98 -1.59
CA TRP A 89 -13.73 2.32 -1.18
C TRP A 89 -14.23 3.45 -2.10
N ARG A 90 -14.45 3.17 -3.39
CA ARG A 90 -14.89 4.17 -4.38
C ARG A 90 -16.20 4.87 -3.98
N SER A 91 -17.08 4.16 -3.28
CA SER A 91 -18.37 4.70 -2.79
C SER A 91 -18.23 5.76 -1.69
N HIS A 92 -17.04 5.88 -1.10
CA HIS A 92 -16.73 6.82 -0.01
C HIS A 92 -15.99 8.08 -0.49
N THR A 93 -15.87 8.28 -1.80
CA THR A 93 -15.22 9.46 -2.39
C THR A 93 -16.04 9.99 -3.57
N SER A 94 -15.85 11.24 -3.94
CA SER A 94 -16.59 11.90 -5.02
C SER A 94 -15.68 12.91 -5.73
N GLY A 95 -15.89 13.11 -7.03
CA GLY A 95 -15.10 14.08 -7.81
C GLY A 95 -13.67 13.61 -8.12
N ILE A 96 -13.41 12.30 -8.04
CA ILE A 96 -12.13 11.70 -8.40
C ILE A 96 -12.22 11.10 -9.81
N SER A 97 -11.18 11.31 -10.60
CA SER A 97 -11.06 10.74 -11.95
C SER A 97 -11.20 9.21 -11.93
N PRO A 98 -11.99 8.61 -12.85
CA PRO A 98 -12.04 7.17 -13.04
C PRO A 98 -10.66 6.55 -13.28
N LEU A 99 -9.79 7.21 -14.04
CA LEU A 99 -8.44 6.71 -14.33
C LEU A 99 -7.58 6.63 -13.06
N LEU A 100 -7.71 7.63 -12.17
CA LEU A 100 -7.00 7.61 -10.89
C LEU A 100 -7.57 6.52 -9.97
N MET A 101 -8.89 6.32 -9.94
CA MET A 101 -9.51 5.24 -9.16
C MET A 101 -9.07 3.86 -9.67
N ASP A 102 -9.03 3.65 -10.99
CA ASP A 102 -8.56 2.40 -11.61
C ASP A 102 -7.09 2.13 -11.29
N PHE A 103 -6.26 3.17 -11.29
CA PHE A 103 -4.86 3.06 -10.90
C PHE A 103 -4.69 2.69 -9.42
N ILE A 104 -5.47 3.30 -8.52
CA ILE A 104 -5.44 2.97 -7.10
C ILE A 104 -5.89 1.53 -6.87
N ASP A 105 -6.95 1.06 -7.55
CA ASP A 105 -7.39 -0.33 -7.50
C ASP A 105 -6.29 -1.31 -7.94
N GLN A 106 -5.52 -0.93 -8.96
CA GLN A 106 -4.38 -1.72 -9.39
C GLN A 106 -3.28 -1.81 -8.32
N LEU A 107 -3.01 -0.73 -7.59
CA LEU A 107 -2.02 -0.73 -6.50
C LEU A 107 -2.44 -1.63 -5.34
N ILE A 108 -3.72 -1.63 -4.97
CA ILE A 108 -4.27 -2.42 -3.85
C ILE A 108 -4.69 -3.84 -4.26
N ALA A 109 -4.41 -4.28 -5.49
CA ALA A 109 -4.76 -5.62 -5.94
C ALA A 109 -4.19 -6.70 -5.00
N ARG A 110 -4.98 -7.71 -4.67
CA ARG A 110 -4.55 -8.71 -3.67
C ARG A 110 -3.42 -9.60 -4.16
N GLN A 111 -3.37 -9.89 -5.45
CA GLN A 111 -2.26 -10.64 -6.05
C GLN A 111 -1.16 -9.66 -6.48
N PRO A 112 0.09 -9.85 -6.04
CA PRO A 112 1.21 -8.98 -6.46
C PRO A 112 1.41 -8.92 -7.98
N SER A 113 1.09 -9.99 -8.70
CA SER A 113 1.17 -10.07 -10.17
C SER A 113 0.16 -9.18 -10.90
N GLN A 114 -0.88 -8.71 -10.21
CA GLN A 114 -1.88 -7.78 -10.76
C GLN A 114 -1.53 -6.31 -10.47
N ARG A 115 -0.52 -6.06 -9.62
CA ARG A 115 0.01 -4.72 -9.34
C ARG A 115 1.02 -4.30 -10.43
N PRO A 116 1.36 -3.01 -10.53
CA PRO A 116 2.44 -2.57 -11.41
C PRO A 116 3.73 -3.35 -11.16
N LEU A 117 4.46 -3.65 -12.25
CA LEU A 117 5.68 -4.45 -12.17
C LEU A 117 6.76 -3.75 -11.34
N ASP A 118 6.92 -2.45 -11.56
CA ASP A 118 7.94 -1.62 -10.95
C ASP A 118 7.48 -0.15 -10.87
N THR A 119 8.36 0.69 -10.33
CA THR A 119 8.11 2.13 -10.19
C THR A 119 8.06 2.87 -11.52
N GLN A 120 8.69 2.34 -12.58
CA GLN A 120 8.64 2.95 -13.91
C GLN A 120 7.24 2.83 -14.50
N VAL A 121 6.60 1.68 -14.35
CA VAL A 121 5.19 1.47 -14.75
C VAL A 121 4.28 2.44 -13.97
N ILE A 122 4.50 2.62 -12.67
CA ILE A 122 3.74 3.59 -11.86
C ILE A 122 3.90 5.01 -12.40
N LEU A 123 5.13 5.45 -12.68
CA LEU A 123 5.40 6.79 -13.19
C LEU A 123 4.72 7.04 -14.55
N GLU A 124 4.79 6.08 -15.48
CA GLU A 124 4.13 6.21 -16.78
C GLU A 124 2.61 6.23 -16.68
N ARG A 125 2.03 5.46 -15.74
CA ARG A 125 0.58 5.50 -15.45
C ARG A 125 0.17 6.87 -14.92
N LEU A 126 0.92 7.44 -13.96
CA LEU A 126 0.66 8.77 -13.42
C LEU A 126 0.74 9.86 -14.49
N LYS A 127 1.77 9.84 -15.34
CA LYS A 127 1.87 10.79 -16.48
C LYS A 127 0.70 10.67 -17.45
N THR A 128 0.18 9.46 -17.64
CA THR A 128 -0.98 9.24 -18.52
C THR A 128 -2.24 9.84 -17.91
N ILE A 129 -2.47 9.62 -16.62
CA ILE A 129 -3.59 10.23 -15.89
C ILE A 129 -3.49 11.75 -15.97
N GLU A 130 -2.34 12.34 -15.65
CA GLU A 130 -2.14 13.80 -15.69
C GLU A 130 -2.45 14.41 -17.07
N ARG A 131 -2.01 13.77 -18.16
CA ARG A 131 -2.31 14.25 -19.53
C ARG A 131 -3.79 14.17 -19.93
N HIS A 132 -4.57 13.30 -19.29
CA HIS A 132 -6.00 13.14 -19.57
C HIS A 132 -6.87 14.09 -18.73
N GLU A 133 -6.32 14.66 -17.67
CA GLU A 133 -7.01 15.57 -16.75
C GLU A 133 -6.69 17.06 -17.00
N LEU A 134 -5.72 17.35 -17.89
CA LEU A 134 -5.37 18.69 -18.40
C LEU A 134 -6.08 18.98 -19.72
#